data_AF-A0A418XQ88-F1
#
_entry.id   AF-A0A418XQ88-F1
#
_cell.length_a   1.000
_cell.length_b   1.000
_cell.length_c   1.000
_cell.angle_alpha   90.00
_cell.angle_beta   90.00
_cell.angle_gamma   90.00
#
_symmetry.space_group_name_H-M   'P 1'
#
loop_
_entity.id
_entity.type
_entity.pdbx_description
1 polymer ?
#
loop_
_entity_poly.entity_id
_entity_poly.type
_entity_poly.pdbx_seq_one_letter_code
_entity_poly.pdbx_strand_id
1 'polypeptide(L)'
;MAPISPSPLQRQSGVTLVEVLVTVVLLAFGLLGIAAFQAKAQAGSLEAYQRAQAVLLLEDMQARIAGNPGGAAGYATATPLGTGTTPGDCSTQAAGSARDKCEWSTALLGAAEVSTGTNASVGAMVGARGCVTELQSRDASPGVCRPGIYLLTVAWQGMHATRAPSHACGSGSYGSENQRRAIATRVAIGVPHCR
;
A
#
# COMPACT_ATOMS: atom_id res chain seq x y z
N MET A 1 -28.33 66.83 45.89
CA MET A 1 -27.34 66.94 44.80
C MET A 1 -26.19 65.99 45.12
N ALA A 2 -26.11 64.84 44.43
CA ALA A 2 -24.99 63.90 44.59
C ALA A 2 -23.90 64.25 43.57
N PRO A 3 -22.61 64.23 43.95
CA PRO A 3 -21.52 64.54 43.02
C PRO A 3 -21.30 63.39 42.04
N ILE A 4 -21.23 63.73 40.75
CA ILE A 4 -20.93 62.80 39.66
C ILE A 4 -19.41 62.57 39.67
N SER A 5 -18.97 61.35 39.97
CA SER A 5 -17.53 61.01 39.95
C SER A 5 -17.07 60.80 38.50
N PRO A 6 -15.97 61.43 38.04
CA PRO A 6 -15.47 61.24 36.69
C PRO A 6 -14.85 59.84 36.55
N SER A 7 -15.30 59.10 35.54
CA SER A 7 -14.71 57.82 35.14
C SER A 7 -13.25 58.03 34.72
N PRO A 8 -12.28 57.22 35.18
CA PRO A 8 -10.91 57.35 34.72
C PRO A 8 -10.84 57.08 33.21
N LEU A 9 -10.22 58.00 32.47
CA LEU A 9 -9.92 57.81 31.05
C LEU A 9 -8.95 56.63 30.92
N GLN A 10 -9.43 55.51 30.36
CA GLN A 10 -8.56 54.39 30.00
C GLN A 10 -7.52 54.88 28.99
N ARG A 11 -6.25 54.80 29.37
CA ARG A 11 -5.11 55.15 28.51
C ARG A 11 -5.08 54.16 27.36
N GLN A 12 -5.35 54.62 26.14
CA GLN A 12 -5.20 53.81 24.93
C GLN A 12 -3.71 53.50 24.74
N SER A 13 -3.29 52.27 25.04
CA SER A 13 -1.99 51.76 24.63
C SER A 13 -2.08 51.41 23.14
N GLY A 14 -1.60 52.31 22.28
CA GLY A 14 -1.46 52.01 20.86
C GLY A 14 -0.47 50.86 20.67
N VAL A 15 -0.85 49.89 19.84
CA VAL A 15 0.08 48.88 19.29
C VAL A 15 1.17 49.60 18.51
N THR A 16 2.43 49.30 18.80
CA THR A 16 3.54 49.91 18.05
C THR A 16 3.66 49.28 16.65
N LEU A 17 4.13 50.02 15.64
CA LEU A 17 4.34 49.47 14.29
C LEU A 17 5.35 48.29 14.32
N VAL A 18 6.30 48.33 15.26
CA VAL A 18 7.27 47.25 15.50
C VAL A 18 6.59 45.97 16.00
N GLU A 19 5.58 46.09 16.87
CA GLU A 19 4.83 44.94 17.40
C GLU A 19 4.04 44.21 16.29
N VAL A 20 3.40 44.98 15.39
CA VAL A 20 2.72 44.39 14.22
C VAL A 20 3.73 43.73 13.28
N LEU A 21 4.90 44.34 13.06
CA LEU A 21 5.94 43.75 12.22
C LEU A 21 6.47 42.43 12.82
N VAL A 22 6.71 42.39 14.13
CA VAL A 22 7.15 41.17 14.83
C VAL A 22 6.07 40.08 14.77
N THR A 23 4.80 40.41 14.98
CA THR A 23 3.71 39.42 14.89
C THR A 23 3.56 38.85 13.48
N VAL A 24 3.62 39.67 12.44
CA VAL A 24 3.60 39.21 11.04
C VAL A 24 4.79 38.29 10.75
N VAL A 25 5.98 38.61 11.24
CA VAL A 25 7.18 37.77 11.07
C VAL A 25 7.01 36.42 11.77
N LEU A 26 6.53 36.40 13.02
CA LEU A 26 6.27 35.16 13.76
C LEU A 26 5.20 34.30 13.07
N LEU A 27 4.12 34.92 12.58
CA LEU A 27 3.07 34.23 11.82
C LEU A 27 3.60 33.65 10.52
N ALA A 28 4.44 34.38 9.78
CA ALA A 28 5.04 33.90 8.54
C ALA A 28 5.88 32.63 8.78
N PHE A 29 6.74 32.63 9.81
CA PHE A 29 7.51 31.43 10.18
C PHE A 29 6.61 30.28 10.65
N GLY A 30 5.56 30.58 11.43
CA GLY A 30 4.59 29.58 11.88
C GLY A 30 3.87 28.89 10.72
N LEU A 31 3.39 29.66 9.73
CA LEU A 31 2.70 29.14 8.55
C LEU A 31 3.62 28.30 7.66
N LEU A 32 4.87 28.72 7.46
CA LEU A 32 5.87 27.92 6.73
C LEU A 32 6.15 26.58 7.43
N GLY A 33 6.25 26.59 8.77
CA GLY A 33 6.39 25.39 9.57
C GLY A 33 5.21 24.42 9.41
N ILE A 34 3.97 24.93 9.46
CA ILE A 34 2.76 24.13 9.25
C ILE A 34 2.72 23.57 7.84
N ALA A 35 3.04 24.36 6.81
CA ALA A 35 3.04 23.89 5.43
C ALA A 35 4.03 22.73 5.22
N ALA A 36 5.25 22.84 5.77
CA ALA A 36 6.23 21.77 5.74
C ALA A 36 5.76 20.50 6.47
N PHE A 37 5.10 20.66 7.64
CA PHE A 37 4.52 19.56 8.38
C PHE A 37 3.38 18.89 7.60
N GLN A 38 2.47 19.65 7.01
CA GLN A 38 1.36 19.13 6.20
C GLN A 38 1.85 18.28 5.04
N ALA A 39 2.89 18.73 4.32
CA ALA A 39 3.49 17.97 3.23
C ALA A 39 4.06 16.62 3.72
N LYS A 40 4.75 16.61 4.86
CA LYS A 40 5.29 15.37 5.47
C LYS A 40 4.19 14.45 5.96
N ALA A 41 3.14 14.99 6.58
CA ALA A 41 1.99 14.23 7.04
C ALA A 41 1.27 13.56 5.86
N GLN A 42 1.07 14.28 4.76
CA GLN A 42 0.45 13.73 3.56
C GLN A 42 1.28 12.59 2.93
N ALA A 43 2.60 12.74 2.85
CA ALA A 43 3.49 11.68 2.38
C ALA A 43 3.38 10.42 3.26
N GLY A 44 3.35 10.58 4.58
CA GLY A 44 3.16 9.47 5.52
C GLY A 44 1.80 8.79 5.35
N SER A 45 0.73 9.55 5.12
CA SER A 45 -0.61 9.00 4.85
C SER A 45 -0.64 8.17 3.56
N LEU A 46 0.06 8.59 2.50
CA LEU A 46 0.16 7.83 1.25
C LEU A 46 0.94 6.53 1.43
N GLU A 47 2.05 6.54 2.17
CA GLU A 47 2.81 5.32 2.47
C GLU A 47 1.98 4.33 3.31
N ALA A 48 1.22 4.82 4.29
CA ALA A 48 0.32 4.00 5.09
C ALA A 48 -0.81 3.38 4.24
N TYR A 49 -1.41 4.18 3.36
CA TYR A 49 -2.43 3.71 2.41
C TYR A 49 -1.89 2.58 1.51
N GLN A 50 -0.71 2.76 0.92
CA GLN A 50 -0.08 1.72 0.09
C GLN A 50 0.16 0.44 0.88
N ARG A 51 0.66 0.53 2.12
CA ARG A 51 0.88 -0.65 2.96
C ARG A 51 -0.43 -1.37 3.29
N ALA A 52 -1.51 -0.64 3.57
CA ALA A 52 -2.82 -1.23 3.81
C ALA A 52 -3.34 -1.95 2.55
N GLN A 53 -3.24 -1.31 1.38
CA GLN A 53 -3.64 -1.91 0.11
C GLN A 53 -2.83 -3.18 -0.21
N ALA A 54 -1.52 -3.18 0.08
CA ALA A 54 -0.69 -4.37 -0.09
C ALA A 54 -1.17 -5.54 0.77
N VAL A 55 -1.56 -5.29 2.02
CA VAL A 55 -2.09 -6.32 2.94
C VAL A 55 -3.39 -6.90 2.40
N LEU A 56 -4.32 -6.06 1.96
CA LEU A 56 -5.59 -6.50 1.38
C LEU A 56 -5.39 -7.38 0.14
N LEU A 57 -4.50 -7.00 -0.77
CA LEU A 57 -4.19 -7.79 -1.97
C LEU A 57 -3.49 -9.12 -1.65
N LEU A 58 -2.70 -9.15 -0.58
CA LEU A 58 -2.03 -10.35 -0.12
C LEU A 58 -3.02 -11.31 0.56
N GLU A 59 -3.96 -10.80 1.35
CA GLU A 59 -5.06 -11.59 1.93
C GLU A 59 -6.01 -12.13 0.86
N ASP A 60 -6.35 -11.34 -0.17
CA ASP A 60 -7.15 -11.77 -1.31
C ASP A 60 -6.53 -12.99 -2.01
N MET A 61 -5.25 -12.91 -2.38
CA MET A 61 -4.57 -14.03 -3.04
C MET A 61 -4.40 -15.22 -2.09
N GLN A 62 -4.17 -15.00 -0.80
CA GLN A 62 -4.13 -16.08 0.20
C GLN A 62 -5.47 -16.83 0.24
N ALA A 63 -6.59 -16.11 0.25
CA ALA A 63 -7.93 -16.69 0.23
C ALA A 63 -8.19 -17.49 -1.05
N ARG A 64 -7.78 -16.97 -2.22
CA ARG A 64 -7.91 -17.67 -3.51
C ARG A 64 -7.13 -18.99 -3.54
N ILE A 65 -5.87 -19.00 -3.07
CA ILE A 65 -5.06 -20.23 -2.99
C ILE A 65 -5.69 -21.22 -2.00
N ALA A 66 -6.17 -20.75 -0.85
CA ALA A 66 -6.83 -21.59 0.14
C ALA A 66 -8.17 -22.18 -0.37
N GLY A 67 -8.91 -21.44 -1.18
CA GLY A 67 -10.17 -21.86 -1.81
C GLY A 67 -9.98 -22.88 -2.95
N ASN A 68 -8.76 -23.01 -3.48
CA ASN A 68 -8.43 -23.95 -4.55
C ASN A 68 -7.21 -24.84 -4.20
N PRO A 69 -7.32 -25.69 -3.16
CA PRO A 69 -6.19 -26.48 -2.69
C PRO A 69 -5.70 -27.52 -3.71
N GLY A 70 -6.60 -28.00 -4.60
CA GLY A 70 -6.26 -28.92 -5.68
C GLY A 70 -5.45 -28.29 -6.82
N GLY A 71 -5.65 -26.99 -7.07
CA GLY A 71 -4.95 -26.20 -8.09
C GLY A 71 -3.81 -25.32 -7.57
N ALA A 72 -3.43 -25.46 -6.30
CA ALA A 72 -2.48 -24.56 -5.61
C ALA A 72 -1.13 -24.39 -6.36
N ALA A 73 -0.61 -25.45 -6.97
CA ALA A 73 0.64 -25.40 -7.73
C ALA A 73 0.56 -24.44 -8.92
N GLY A 74 -0.63 -24.26 -9.51
CA GLY A 74 -0.85 -23.35 -10.62
C GLY A 74 -0.78 -21.87 -10.25
N TYR A 75 -0.78 -21.51 -8.96
CA TYR A 75 -0.62 -20.13 -8.52
C TYR A 75 0.83 -19.65 -8.53
N ALA A 76 1.80 -20.56 -8.53
CA ALA A 76 3.22 -20.20 -8.59
C ALA A 76 3.52 -19.32 -9.82
N THR A 77 4.27 -18.25 -9.61
CA THR A 77 4.59 -17.25 -10.63
C THR A 77 6.08 -17.28 -10.96
N ALA A 78 6.42 -17.46 -12.24
CA ALA A 78 7.80 -17.33 -12.72
C ALA A 78 8.25 -15.86 -12.82
N THR A 79 7.32 -14.97 -13.16
CA THR A 79 7.52 -13.52 -13.25
C THR A 79 6.49 -12.78 -12.38
N PRO A 80 6.81 -11.59 -11.85
CA PRO A 80 5.86 -10.82 -11.07
C PRO A 80 4.63 -10.42 -11.90
N LEU A 81 3.44 -10.55 -11.29
CA LEU A 81 2.17 -10.04 -11.80
C LEU A 81 2.01 -8.55 -11.48
N GLY A 82 1.10 -7.84 -12.17
CA GLY A 82 0.84 -6.42 -11.98
C GLY A 82 1.67 -5.54 -12.93
N THR A 83 2.36 -4.54 -12.40
CA THR A 83 3.08 -3.52 -13.21
C THR A 83 4.06 -4.17 -14.19
N GLY A 84 4.06 -3.72 -15.44
CA GLY A 84 4.91 -4.28 -16.50
C GLY A 84 4.38 -5.57 -17.12
N THR A 85 3.19 -6.02 -16.72
CA THR A 85 2.40 -7.03 -17.43
C THR A 85 1.19 -6.37 -18.07
N THR A 86 0.75 -6.86 -19.23
CA THR A 86 -0.50 -6.43 -19.86
C THR A 86 -1.66 -7.17 -19.18
N PRO A 87 -2.60 -6.47 -18.52
CA PRO A 87 -3.77 -7.13 -17.96
C PRO A 87 -4.61 -7.74 -19.10
N GLY A 88 -4.84 -9.04 -19.02
CA GLY A 88 -5.74 -9.74 -19.94
C GLY A 88 -7.20 -9.57 -19.54
N ASP A 89 -8.13 -9.87 -20.44
CA ASP A 89 -9.54 -10.02 -20.09
C ASP A 89 -9.73 -11.30 -19.27
N CYS A 90 -9.95 -11.14 -17.96
CA CYS A 90 -10.08 -12.22 -16.98
C CYS A 90 -11.41 -13.00 -17.09
N SER A 91 -12.37 -12.53 -17.89
CA SER A 91 -13.68 -13.18 -18.05
C SER A 91 -13.62 -14.44 -18.93
N THR A 92 -12.61 -14.53 -19.79
CA THR A 92 -12.42 -15.61 -20.77
C THR A 92 -11.74 -16.85 -20.21
N GLN A 93 -11.17 -16.75 -19.00
CA GLN A 93 -10.41 -17.79 -18.34
C GLN A 93 -11.36 -18.67 -17.52
N ALA A 94 -11.13 -19.97 -17.59
CA ALA A 94 -11.80 -20.93 -16.73
C ALA A 94 -11.50 -20.64 -15.25
N ALA A 95 -12.47 -20.93 -14.38
CA ALA A 95 -12.30 -20.79 -12.94
C ALA A 95 -11.08 -21.57 -12.44
N GLY A 96 -10.31 -20.96 -11.54
CA GLY A 96 -9.09 -21.52 -10.98
C GLY A 96 -7.91 -20.54 -11.07
N SER A 97 -6.70 -21.08 -10.92
CA SER A 97 -5.48 -20.30 -10.71
C SER A 97 -5.14 -19.33 -11.86
N ALA A 98 -5.48 -19.66 -13.11
CA ALA A 98 -5.25 -18.77 -14.24
C ALA A 98 -6.11 -17.50 -14.17
N ARG A 99 -7.40 -17.66 -13.89
CA ARG A 99 -8.34 -16.54 -13.70
C ARG A 99 -7.99 -15.72 -12.47
N ASP A 100 -7.69 -16.39 -11.36
CA ASP A 100 -7.31 -15.71 -10.12
C ASP A 100 -6.04 -14.87 -10.27
N LYS A 101 -5.01 -15.39 -10.94
CA LYS A 101 -3.79 -14.62 -11.24
C LYS A 101 -4.09 -13.42 -12.14
N CYS A 102 -5.00 -13.57 -13.11
CA CYS A 102 -5.43 -12.46 -13.95
C CYS A 102 -6.13 -11.38 -13.11
N GLU A 103 -7.15 -11.75 -12.34
CA GLU A 103 -7.93 -10.82 -11.50
C GLU A 103 -7.05 -10.15 -10.43
N TRP A 104 -6.10 -10.87 -9.87
CA TRP A 104 -5.15 -10.29 -8.93
C TRP A 104 -4.16 -9.34 -9.60
N SER A 105 -3.71 -9.64 -10.82
CA SER A 105 -2.88 -8.75 -11.61
C SER A 105 -3.61 -7.45 -11.96
N THR A 106 -4.91 -7.51 -12.30
CA THR A 106 -5.72 -6.30 -12.55
C THR A 106 -5.96 -5.53 -11.26
N ALA A 107 -6.18 -6.20 -10.13
CA ALA A 107 -6.32 -5.56 -8.82
C ALA A 107 -5.02 -4.85 -8.38
N LEU A 108 -3.84 -5.45 -8.61
CA LEU A 108 -2.53 -4.80 -8.40
C LEU A 108 -2.39 -3.53 -9.23
N LEU A 109 -2.94 -3.51 -10.44
CA LEU A 109 -2.96 -2.34 -11.33
C LEU A 109 -4.05 -1.31 -10.96
N GLY A 110 -4.81 -1.54 -9.89
CA GLY A 110 -5.83 -0.61 -9.38
C GLY A 110 -7.14 -0.64 -10.15
N ALA A 111 -7.50 -1.77 -10.77
CA ALA A 111 -8.79 -1.93 -11.46
C ALA A 111 -10.02 -1.73 -10.55
N ALA A 112 -9.84 -1.78 -9.23
CA ALA A 112 -10.91 -1.57 -8.25
C ALA A 112 -11.37 -0.10 -8.15
N GLU A 113 -10.51 0.86 -8.48
CA GLU A 113 -10.79 2.30 -8.30
C GLU A 113 -10.40 3.05 -9.57
N VAL A 114 -11.40 3.47 -10.35
CA VAL A 114 -11.21 4.17 -11.62
C VAL A 114 -11.80 5.57 -11.55
N SER A 115 -11.07 6.57 -12.08
CA SER A 115 -11.56 7.93 -12.17
C SER A 115 -12.71 8.02 -13.16
N THR A 116 -13.81 8.64 -12.73
CA THR A 116 -14.91 9.00 -13.64
C THR A 116 -14.39 9.94 -14.73
N GLY A 117 -14.54 9.56 -16.00
CA GLY A 117 -14.18 10.38 -17.16
C GLY A 117 -12.94 9.91 -17.93
N THR A 118 -11.89 9.44 -17.25
CA THR A 118 -10.68 8.93 -17.91
C THR A 118 -10.55 7.41 -17.86
N ASN A 119 -11.35 6.73 -17.03
CA ASN A 119 -11.22 5.30 -16.70
C ASN A 119 -9.80 4.91 -16.24
N ALA A 120 -9.01 5.89 -15.80
CA ALA A 120 -7.68 5.67 -15.29
C ALA A 120 -7.78 5.10 -13.88
N SER A 121 -6.99 4.06 -13.60
CA SER A 121 -6.86 3.50 -12.26
C SER A 121 -6.21 4.52 -11.32
N VAL A 122 -6.92 4.86 -10.23
CA VAL A 122 -6.49 5.87 -9.24
C VAL A 122 -6.22 5.28 -7.85
N GLY A 123 -6.59 4.02 -7.59
CA GLY A 123 -6.32 3.32 -6.34
C GLY A 123 -5.12 2.36 -6.38
N ALA A 124 -4.35 2.34 -7.46
CA ALA A 124 -3.20 1.45 -7.58
C ALA A 124 -2.06 1.89 -6.65
N MET A 125 -1.38 0.93 -6.03
CA MET A 125 -0.07 1.23 -5.43
C MET A 125 0.95 1.52 -6.54
N VAL A 126 1.89 2.43 -6.26
CA VAL A 126 2.90 2.84 -7.24
C VAL A 126 3.78 1.63 -7.60
N GLY A 127 3.75 1.21 -8.86
CA GLY A 127 4.55 0.09 -9.34
C GLY A 127 4.23 -1.25 -8.66
N ALA A 128 2.98 -1.46 -8.25
CA ALA A 128 2.55 -2.69 -7.58
C ALA A 128 2.93 -3.95 -8.38
N ARG A 129 3.54 -4.92 -7.71
CA ARG A 129 3.91 -6.22 -8.26
C ARG A 129 3.63 -7.32 -7.26
N GLY A 130 3.13 -8.45 -7.74
CA GLY A 130 2.78 -9.60 -6.91
C GLY A 130 3.49 -10.86 -7.35
N CYS A 131 3.97 -11.66 -6.40
CA CYS A 131 4.60 -12.95 -6.66
C CYS A 131 4.07 -14.03 -5.73
N VAL A 132 3.96 -15.25 -6.25
CA VAL A 132 3.69 -16.46 -5.48
C VAL A 132 4.85 -17.42 -5.72
N THR A 133 5.61 -17.71 -4.67
CA THR A 133 6.77 -18.63 -4.72
C THR A 133 6.42 -19.91 -3.99
N GLU A 134 6.53 -21.05 -4.67
CA GLU A 134 6.42 -22.35 -4.02
C GLU A 134 7.68 -22.60 -3.16
N LEU A 135 7.48 -22.77 -1.86
CA LEU A 135 8.55 -23.12 -0.91
C LEU A 135 8.62 -24.62 -0.67
N GLN A 136 7.47 -25.30 -0.76
CA GLN A 136 7.35 -26.74 -0.59
C GLN A 136 6.22 -27.27 -1.45
N SER A 137 6.53 -28.29 -2.26
CA SER A 137 5.52 -28.98 -3.06
C SER A 137 4.61 -29.83 -2.19
N ARG A 138 3.32 -29.82 -2.53
CA ARG A 138 2.31 -30.67 -1.89
C ARG A 138 2.51 -32.13 -2.31
N ASP A 139 2.62 -33.03 -1.34
CA ASP A 139 2.71 -34.48 -1.58
C ASP A 139 1.67 -35.21 -0.72
N ALA A 140 0.62 -35.70 -1.39
CA ALA A 140 -0.47 -36.45 -0.77
C ALA A 140 -0.27 -37.97 -0.84
N SER A 141 0.94 -38.44 -1.20
CA SER A 141 1.23 -39.87 -1.30
C SER A 141 1.07 -40.55 0.06
N PRO A 142 0.52 -41.78 0.10
CA PRO A 142 0.41 -42.55 1.33
C PRO A 142 1.75 -42.64 2.07
N GLY A 143 1.79 -42.19 3.33
CA GLY A 143 2.99 -42.25 4.19
C GLY A 143 3.95 -41.06 4.10
N VAL A 144 3.78 -40.10 3.17
CA VAL A 144 4.65 -38.90 3.06
C VAL A 144 3.96 -37.64 3.59
N CYS A 145 2.73 -37.40 3.14
CA CYS A 145 1.82 -36.40 3.73
C CYS A 145 2.43 -35.02 3.97
N ARG A 146 2.99 -34.40 2.92
CA ARG A 146 3.58 -33.06 3.00
C ARG A 146 2.60 -32.00 2.51
N PRO A 147 2.30 -30.96 3.32
CA PRO A 147 1.48 -29.85 2.86
C PRO A 147 2.23 -29.03 1.81
N GLY A 148 1.50 -28.40 0.89
CA GLY A 148 2.09 -27.40 0.00
C GLY A 148 2.31 -26.09 0.76
N ILE A 149 3.47 -25.46 0.65
CA ILE A 149 3.75 -24.17 1.28
C ILE A 149 4.12 -23.16 0.20
N TYR A 150 3.40 -22.05 0.16
CA TYR A 150 3.63 -20.96 -0.79
C TYR A 150 3.89 -19.66 -0.04
N LEU A 151 4.86 -18.88 -0.52
CA LEU A 151 5.16 -17.53 -0.08
C LEU A 151 4.53 -16.54 -1.04
N LEU A 152 3.55 -15.79 -0.56
CA LEU A 152 2.97 -14.67 -1.29
C LEU A 152 3.77 -13.43 -0.94
N THR A 153 4.13 -12.63 -1.94
CA THR A 153 4.80 -11.35 -1.75
C THR A 153 4.13 -10.29 -2.60
N VAL A 154 3.85 -9.14 -2.01
CA VAL A 154 3.42 -7.92 -2.72
C VAL A 154 4.50 -6.88 -2.54
N ALA A 155 5.00 -6.33 -3.66
CA ALA A 155 6.02 -5.31 -3.72
C ALA A 155 5.51 -4.04 -4.41
N TRP A 156 5.99 -2.88 -3.98
CA TRP A 156 5.63 -1.58 -4.55
C TRP A 156 6.75 -0.56 -4.31
N GLN A 157 6.63 0.60 -4.96
CA GLN A 157 7.57 1.70 -4.80
C GLN A 157 7.21 2.54 -3.57
N GLY A 158 8.14 2.65 -2.63
CA GLY A 158 8.05 3.57 -1.49
C GLY A 158 8.39 5.01 -1.88
N MET A 159 7.94 5.96 -1.07
CA MET A 159 8.14 7.40 -1.30
C MET A 159 9.50 7.89 -0.80
N HIS A 160 10.13 7.16 0.11
CA HIS A 160 11.44 7.46 0.66
C HIS A 160 12.39 6.24 0.62
N ALA A 161 13.69 6.48 0.62
CA ALA A 161 14.67 5.40 0.67
C ALA A 161 14.68 4.70 2.04
N THR A 162 14.63 3.37 2.06
CA THR A 162 14.82 2.51 3.24
C THR A 162 15.77 1.36 2.88
N ARG A 163 15.98 0.43 3.81
CA ARG A 163 16.67 -0.82 3.48
C ARG A 163 15.85 -1.63 2.46
N ALA A 164 16.55 -2.23 1.49
CA ALA A 164 15.93 -3.12 0.52
C ALA A 164 15.33 -4.37 1.24
N PRO A 165 14.12 -4.82 0.85
CA PRO A 165 13.54 -6.05 1.36
C PRO A 165 14.36 -7.29 0.96
N SER A 166 14.36 -8.33 1.79
CA SER A 166 15.01 -9.61 1.47
C SER A 166 14.23 -10.46 0.46
N HIS A 167 12.98 -10.10 0.16
CA HIS A 167 12.15 -10.83 -0.79
C HIS A 167 12.52 -10.49 -2.23
N ALA A 168 12.56 -11.50 -3.10
CA ALA A 168 12.99 -11.34 -4.50
C ALA A 168 11.93 -10.66 -5.40
N CYS A 169 10.66 -10.63 -4.98
CA CYS A 169 9.59 -10.08 -5.81
C CYS A 169 9.85 -8.62 -6.18
N GLY A 170 9.79 -8.31 -7.48
CA GLY A 170 10.03 -6.97 -8.02
C GLY A 170 11.48 -6.46 -7.89
N SER A 171 12.46 -7.33 -7.64
CA SER A 171 13.88 -6.93 -7.60
C SER A 171 14.31 -6.30 -8.93
N GLY A 172 15.07 -5.22 -8.86
CA GLY A 172 15.55 -4.43 -10.00
C GLY A 172 14.48 -3.57 -10.68
N SER A 173 13.24 -3.54 -10.17
CA SER A 173 12.10 -2.93 -10.89
C SER A 173 11.74 -1.51 -10.43
N TYR A 174 12.43 -0.95 -9.43
CA TYR A 174 12.05 0.31 -8.76
C TYR A 174 13.15 1.38 -8.83
N GLY A 175 14.01 1.33 -9.86
CA GLY A 175 15.20 2.17 -9.94
C GLY A 175 16.22 1.76 -8.88
N SER A 176 16.18 2.40 -7.71
CA SER A 176 17.01 1.99 -6.57
C SER A 176 16.30 1.00 -5.67
N GLU A 177 17.00 -0.05 -5.26
CA GLU A 177 16.46 -1.09 -4.37
C GLU A 177 16.05 -0.57 -2.98
N ASN A 178 16.60 0.58 -2.57
CA ASN A 178 16.20 1.24 -1.33
C ASN A 178 14.78 1.83 -1.40
N GLN A 179 14.20 2.01 -2.59
CA GLN A 179 12.82 2.44 -2.77
C GLN A 179 11.84 1.28 -2.82
N ARG A 180 12.29 0.04 -2.97
CA ARG A 180 11.40 -1.12 -2.98
C ARG A 180 10.83 -1.36 -1.58
N ARG A 181 9.51 -1.51 -1.49
CA ARG A 181 8.80 -2.05 -0.33
C ARG A 181 8.26 -3.42 -0.68
N ALA A 182 8.18 -4.29 0.31
CA ALA A 182 7.54 -5.58 0.15
C ALA A 182 6.95 -6.06 1.47
N ILE A 183 5.81 -6.73 1.40
CA ILE A 183 5.27 -7.56 2.47
C ILE A 183 5.08 -8.98 1.95
N ALA A 184 5.17 -9.95 2.85
CA ALA A 184 4.99 -11.34 2.48
C ALA A 184 4.26 -12.13 3.57
N THR A 185 3.52 -13.15 3.14
CA THR A 185 2.87 -14.13 4.03
C THR A 185 3.06 -15.53 3.46
N ARG A 186 2.91 -16.54 4.31
CA ARG A 186 2.93 -17.93 3.91
C ARG A 186 1.53 -18.51 3.99
N VAL A 187 1.15 -19.25 2.95
CA VAL A 187 -0.06 -20.09 2.96
C VAL A 187 0.36 -21.56 2.92
N ALA A 188 -0.25 -22.36 3.79
CA ALA A 188 -0.06 -23.80 3.83
C ALA A 188 -1.33 -24.51 3.36
N ILE A 189 -1.19 -25.42 2.41
CA ILE A 189 -2.28 -26.22 1.85
C ILE A 189 -2.14 -27.64 2.36
N GLY A 190 -3.09 -28.03 3.22
CA GLY A 190 -3.13 -29.34 3.85
C GLY A 190 -3.37 -30.50 2.88
N VAL A 191 -3.14 -31.69 3.40
CA VAL A 191 -3.41 -32.97 2.75
C VAL A 191 -4.53 -33.68 3.54
N PRO A 192 -5.83 -33.43 3.22
CA PRO A 192 -6.94 -33.86 4.07
C PRO A 192 -7.10 -35.39 4.19
N HIS A 193 -6.47 -36.16 3.31
CA HIS A 193 -6.52 -37.63 3.31
C HIS A 193 -5.34 -38.25 4.05
N CYS A 194 -4.46 -37.42 4.60
CA CYS A 194 -3.42 -37.80 5.54
C CYS A 194 -3.94 -37.55 6.95
N ARG A 195 -4.58 -38.57 7.50
CA ARG A 195 -4.92 -38.66 8.92
C ARG A 195 -4.24 -39.88 9.51
#